data_AF-A0A928SNP8-F1
#
_entry.id   AF-A0A928SNP8-F1
#
_cell.length_a   1.000
_cell.length_b   1.000
_cell.length_c   1.000
_cell.angle_alpha   90.00
_cell.angle_beta   90.00
_cell.angle_gamma   90.00
#
_symmetry.space_group_name_H-M   'P 1'
#
loop_
_entity.id
_entity.type
_entity.pdbx_description
1 polymer ?
#
loop_
_entity_poly.entity_id
_entity_poly.type
_entity_poly.pdbx_seq_one_letter_code
_entity_poly.pdbx_strand_id
1 'polypeptide(L)'
;MRKRSLLAVPFVLGLVFASACGDDDDDGGGGGSGGTGGGSPDNVGSVCKVPGDCYPELEAGALKGEAICLDRTDEGYCTHMCQDDSDCCAVEGECKTSLKQVCAPFESTAGKKCFLSCENADIGGADADQYCRDNVHPDFGCRSTGGGNENRKVCFPVDCGVGESCAGDAECAAGLVCLTSFKGGYCGKSDCAVNADCPTGSLCVKNGSGSYCALSCTAPGDCASCRGADVIADCKADATFMEAGTTGSVCVPANK
;
A
#
# COMPACT_ATOMS: atom_id res chain seq x y z
N MET A 1 15.31 45.19 20.99
CA MET A 1 14.05 45.69 21.57
C MET A 1 13.13 46.16 20.44
N ARG A 2 12.19 45.32 19.99
CA ARG A 2 11.17 45.72 19.00
C ARG A 2 9.79 45.28 19.50
N LYS A 3 8.87 46.23 19.44
CA LYS A 3 7.56 46.28 20.10
C LYS A 3 6.58 45.23 19.54
N ARG A 4 5.86 44.59 20.45
CA ARG A 4 4.66 43.78 20.20
C ARG A 4 3.49 44.71 19.85
N SER A 5 2.72 44.37 18.81
CA SER A 5 1.35 44.86 18.64
C SER A 5 0.40 43.67 18.70
N LEU A 6 -0.34 43.60 19.79
CA LEU A 6 -1.51 42.73 20.00
C LEU A 6 -2.71 43.40 19.33
N LEU A 7 -3.40 42.68 18.45
CA LEU A 7 -4.72 43.05 17.94
C LEU A 7 -5.68 41.93 18.34
N ALA A 8 -6.58 42.27 19.25
CA ALA A 8 -7.67 41.41 19.72
C ALA A 8 -8.84 41.53 18.74
N VAL A 9 -9.38 40.39 18.29
CA VAL A 9 -10.63 40.31 17.53
C VAL A 9 -11.65 39.56 18.39
N PRO A 10 -12.76 40.18 18.81
CA PRO A 10 -13.90 39.48 19.34
C PRO A 10 -14.86 39.16 18.19
N PHE A 11 -15.30 37.91 18.05
CA PHE A 11 -16.45 37.62 17.18
C PHE A 11 -17.40 36.59 17.80
N VAL A 12 -18.44 37.16 18.40
CA VAL A 12 -19.88 36.85 18.32
C VAL A 12 -20.33 35.38 18.40
N LEU A 13 -21.07 35.16 19.50
CA LEU A 13 -21.95 34.06 19.85
C LEU A 13 -23.32 34.18 19.12
N GLY A 14 -23.86 33.05 18.64
CA GLY A 14 -25.25 32.88 18.15
C GLY A 14 -25.30 31.77 17.08
N LEU A 15 -26.31 30.91 16.95
CA LEU A 15 -27.65 30.84 17.52
C LEU A 15 -28.16 29.38 17.29
N VAL A 16 -28.97 28.88 18.21
CA VAL A 16 -29.65 27.57 18.17
C VAL A 16 -30.77 27.57 17.11
N PHE A 17 -30.87 26.53 16.28
CA PHE A 17 -32.11 26.21 15.57
C PHE A 17 -32.50 24.74 15.75
N ALA A 18 -33.80 24.56 15.96
CA ALA A 18 -34.49 23.33 16.30
C ALA A 18 -34.80 22.46 15.07
N SER A 19 -35.08 21.20 15.39
CA SER A 19 -35.67 20.11 14.61
C SER A 19 -36.79 20.48 13.63
N ALA A 20 -36.76 19.87 12.44
CA ALA A 20 -37.92 19.61 11.60
C ALA A 20 -37.83 18.19 11.02
N CYS A 21 -38.83 17.36 11.30
CA CYS A 21 -39.10 16.10 10.62
C CYS A 21 -39.94 16.38 9.38
N GLY A 22 -39.62 15.75 8.25
CA GLY A 22 -40.44 15.75 7.04
C GLY A 22 -40.20 14.46 6.27
N ASP A 23 -41.20 13.57 6.30
CA ASP A 23 -41.45 12.51 5.32
C ASP A 23 -41.82 13.14 3.98
N ASP A 24 -41.35 12.57 2.86
CA ASP A 24 -42.08 12.46 1.59
C ASP A 24 -41.31 11.53 0.63
N ASP A 25 -42.03 10.52 0.14
CA ASP A 25 -41.69 9.60 -0.95
C ASP A 25 -41.53 10.35 -2.29
N ASP A 26 -40.60 9.92 -3.16
CA ASP A 26 -40.83 9.71 -4.62
C ASP A 26 -39.53 9.61 -5.45
N ASP A 27 -39.51 8.56 -6.25
CA ASP A 27 -39.03 8.44 -7.64
C ASP A 27 -37.61 8.91 -8.07
N GLY A 28 -36.83 7.90 -8.46
CA GLY A 28 -36.42 7.76 -9.87
C GLY A 28 -35.56 8.89 -10.47
N GLY A 29 -34.24 8.81 -10.29
CA GLY A 29 -33.30 9.63 -11.04
C GLY A 29 -31.94 8.97 -11.16
N GLY A 30 -31.64 8.43 -12.35
CA GLY A 30 -30.32 7.91 -12.69
C GLY A 30 -29.22 8.94 -12.46
N GLY A 31 -28.30 8.60 -11.57
CA GLY A 31 -27.04 9.31 -11.38
C GLY A 31 -25.98 8.26 -11.12
N GLY A 32 -25.40 7.74 -12.20
CA GLY A 32 -24.22 6.88 -12.12
C GLY A 32 -23.07 7.66 -11.50
N SER A 33 -22.98 7.65 -10.17
CA SER A 33 -21.80 8.08 -9.45
C SER A 33 -20.77 6.95 -9.56
N GLY A 34 -20.20 6.80 -10.75
CA GLY A 34 -19.03 5.98 -11.03
C GLY A 34 -17.76 6.62 -10.48
N GLY A 35 -17.79 6.99 -9.20
CA GLY A 35 -16.73 7.70 -8.49
C GLY A 35 -16.19 6.85 -7.36
N THR A 36 -15.49 5.77 -7.69
CA THR A 36 -14.68 5.00 -6.73
C THR A 36 -13.34 4.63 -7.33
N GLY A 37 -12.77 5.53 -8.14
CA GLY A 37 -11.33 5.53 -8.35
C GLY A 37 -10.71 6.04 -7.06
N GLY A 38 -10.33 5.13 -6.17
CA GLY A 38 -9.53 5.40 -4.97
C GLY A 38 -8.14 5.87 -5.37
N GLY A 39 -8.07 7.03 -6.03
CA GLY A 39 -6.81 7.66 -6.36
C GLY A 39 -6.12 8.08 -5.07
N SER A 40 -4.80 7.93 -5.04
CA SER A 40 -3.99 8.49 -3.96
C SER A 40 -4.39 9.95 -3.73
N PRO A 41 -4.44 10.43 -2.48
CA PRO A 41 -4.62 11.83 -2.17
C PRO A 41 -3.54 12.72 -2.80
N ASP A 42 -2.43 12.15 -3.28
CA ASP A 42 -1.35 12.85 -3.98
C ASP A 42 -1.14 12.38 -5.43
N ASN A 43 -0.42 13.18 -6.23
CA ASN A 43 -0.08 12.79 -7.60
C ASN A 43 0.98 11.68 -7.62
N VAL A 44 1.98 11.73 -6.73
CA VAL A 44 2.86 10.58 -6.51
C VAL A 44 2.05 9.44 -5.93
N GLY A 45 2.14 8.30 -6.60
CA GLY A 45 1.39 7.10 -6.24
C GLY A 45 -0.05 7.03 -6.71
N SER A 46 -0.48 7.97 -7.54
CA SER A 46 -1.64 7.77 -8.40
C SER A 46 -1.39 6.65 -9.44
N VAL A 47 -2.48 6.01 -9.85
CA VAL A 47 -2.57 4.98 -10.89
C VAL A 47 -2.30 5.58 -12.27
N CYS A 48 -1.61 4.86 -13.15
CA CYS A 48 -1.29 5.32 -14.50
C CYS A 48 -1.06 4.18 -15.49
N LYS A 49 -1.26 4.44 -16.78
CA LYS A 49 -0.88 3.51 -17.86
C LYS A 49 0.29 4.03 -18.67
N VAL A 50 0.44 5.35 -18.76
CA VAL A 50 1.57 6.01 -19.42
C VAL A 50 2.04 7.22 -18.61
N PRO A 51 3.28 7.71 -18.81
CA PRO A 51 3.79 8.89 -18.10
C PRO A 51 2.91 10.15 -18.20
N GLY A 52 2.18 10.31 -19.31
CA GLY A 52 1.28 11.46 -19.52
C GLY A 52 0.01 11.43 -18.66
N ASP A 53 -0.30 10.30 -18.02
CA ASP A 53 -1.41 10.21 -17.07
C ASP A 53 -1.03 10.83 -15.71
N CYS A 54 0.28 11.01 -15.46
CA CYS A 54 0.79 11.52 -14.21
C CYS A 54 0.79 13.05 -14.18
N TYR A 55 0.43 13.62 -13.03
CA TYR A 55 0.40 15.07 -12.77
C TYR A 55 -0.44 15.85 -13.79
N PRO A 56 -1.73 15.49 -14.01
CA PRO A 56 -2.56 16.09 -15.06
C PRO A 56 -2.85 17.58 -14.85
N GLU A 57 -2.63 18.09 -13.64
CA GLU A 57 -2.83 19.50 -13.28
C GLU A 57 -1.57 20.34 -13.50
N LEU A 58 -0.43 19.72 -13.83
CA LEU A 58 0.82 20.41 -14.11
C LEU A 58 1.05 20.59 -15.60
N GLU A 59 1.62 21.75 -15.96
CA GLU A 59 2.11 21.99 -17.31
C GLU A 59 3.24 21.01 -17.66
N ALA A 60 3.27 20.54 -18.90
CA ALA A 60 4.28 19.59 -19.37
C ALA A 60 5.70 20.16 -19.16
N GLY A 61 6.54 19.40 -18.45
CA GLY A 61 7.91 19.80 -18.13
C GLY A 61 8.05 20.74 -16.92
N ALA A 62 6.98 21.00 -16.17
CA ALA A 62 7.06 21.79 -14.94
C ALA A 62 7.84 21.07 -13.83
N LEU A 63 7.74 19.73 -13.75
CA LEU A 63 8.40 18.88 -12.75
C LEU A 63 9.92 19.03 -12.76
N LYS A 64 10.54 18.84 -11.59
CA LYS A 64 11.99 18.71 -11.43
C LYS A 64 12.46 17.31 -11.81
N GLY A 65 12.18 16.91 -13.06
CA GLY A 65 12.52 15.62 -13.61
C GLY A 65 11.49 15.15 -14.62
N GLU A 66 11.75 13.99 -15.21
CA GLU A 66 10.81 13.34 -16.13
C GLU A 66 9.76 12.57 -15.32
N ALA A 67 8.48 12.78 -15.65
CA ALA A 67 7.38 11.98 -15.12
C ALA A 67 7.51 10.53 -15.60
N ILE A 68 7.25 9.58 -14.72
CA ILE A 68 7.34 8.15 -15.00
C ILE A 68 6.09 7.47 -14.47
N CYS A 69 5.53 6.61 -15.30
CA CYS A 69 4.57 5.60 -14.86
C CYS A 69 5.32 4.28 -14.66
N LEU A 70 5.52 3.86 -13.41
CA LEU A 70 6.11 2.55 -13.13
C LEU A 70 5.07 1.46 -13.38
N ASP A 71 5.44 0.43 -14.13
CA ASP A 71 4.61 -0.71 -14.51
C ASP A 71 4.72 -1.89 -13.53
N ARG A 72 5.03 -1.60 -12.27
CA ARG A 72 5.25 -2.63 -11.23
C ARG A 72 3.96 -3.08 -10.54
N THR A 73 2.88 -2.37 -10.78
CA THR A 73 1.51 -2.79 -10.47
C THR A 73 0.74 -2.95 -11.76
N ASP A 74 -0.29 -3.78 -11.73
CA ASP A 74 -1.24 -3.90 -12.83
C ASP A 74 -1.88 -2.55 -13.18
N GLU A 75 -1.98 -1.65 -12.21
CA GLU A 75 -2.54 -0.31 -12.33
C GLU A 75 -1.50 0.80 -12.60
N GLY A 76 -0.21 0.49 -12.55
CA GLY A 76 0.88 1.46 -12.62
C GLY A 76 1.00 2.38 -11.39
N TYR A 77 2.12 3.10 -11.30
CA TYR A 77 2.43 4.04 -10.21
C TYR A 77 3.12 5.30 -10.74
N CYS A 78 2.50 6.46 -10.53
CA CYS A 78 3.07 7.75 -10.89
C CYS A 78 4.21 8.17 -9.97
N THR A 79 5.31 8.58 -10.58
CA THR A 79 6.49 9.17 -9.93
C THR A 79 7.22 10.09 -10.91
N HIS A 80 8.33 10.70 -10.52
CA HIS A 80 9.24 11.36 -11.44
C HIS A 80 10.69 11.22 -10.97
N MET A 81 11.63 11.45 -11.88
CA MET A 81 13.05 11.45 -11.56
C MET A 81 13.41 12.61 -10.61
N CYS A 82 14.39 12.41 -9.74
CA CYS A 82 14.89 13.41 -8.82
C CYS A 82 16.40 13.24 -8.58
N GLN A 83 17.04 14.27 -8.02
CA GLN A 83 18.40 14.19 -7.48
C GLN A 83 18.37 14.18 -5.95
N ASP A 84 17.53 15.04 -5.36
CA ASP A 84 17.43 15.28 -3.93
C ASP A 84 15.97 15.36 -3.45
N ASP A 85 15.73 15.20 -2.14
CA ASP A 85 14.37 15.30 -1.55
C ASP A 85 13.67 16.63 -1.82
N SER A 86 14.42 17.70 -2.09
CA SER A 86 13.87 19.02 -2.44
C SER A 86 13.33 19.11 -3.86
N ASP A 87 13.62 18.13 -4.72
CA ASP A 87 13.05 18.05 -6.05
C ASP A 87 11.63 17.48 -6.02
N CYS A 88 11.30 16.71 -4.98
CA CYS A 88 9.97 16.19 -4.73
C CYS A 88 9.12 17.25 -4.02
N CYS A 89 7.91 17.50 -4.50
CA CYS A 89 7.06 18.62 -4.12
C CYS A 89 7.69 20.00 -4.37
N ALA A 90 8.57 20.12 -5.36
CA ALA A 90 9.25 21.37 -5.67
C ALA A 90 8.35 22.36 -6.41
N VAL A 91 7.35 21.85 -7.13
CA VAL A 91 6.48 22.62 -8.00
C VAL A 91 5.10 22.77 -7.36
N GLU A 92 4.52 23.97 -7.46
CA GLU A 92 3.16 24.21 -6.98
C GLU A 92 2.16 23.30 -7.74
N GLY A 93 1.33 22.57 -6.99
CA GLY A 93 0.40 21.59 -7.54
C GLY A 93 0.97 20.19 -7.76
N GLU A 94 2.29 19.99 -7.60
CA GLU A 94 2.91 18.66 -7.65
C GLU A 94 2.43 17.78 -6.50
N CYS A 95 2.43 18.35 -5.30
CA CYS A 95 1.94 17.68 -4.10
C CYS A 95 0.61 18.28 -3.68
N LYS A 96 -0.43 17.46 -3.69
CA LYS A 96 -1.79 17.86 -3.30
C LYS A 96 -1.96 17.93 -1.79
N THR A 97 -1.08 17.23 -1.07
CA THR A 97 -1.09 17.15 0.38
C THR A 97 0.21 17.64 0.99
N SER A 98 0.27 17.67 2.32
CA SER A 98 1.51 17.88 3.06
C SER A 98 2.28 16.58 3.35
N LEU A 99 1.91 15.46 2.72
CA LEU A 99 2.58 14.18 2.95
C LEU A 99 4.00 14.25 2.40
N LYS A 100 4.97 13.77 3.19
CA LYS A 100 6.39 13.95 2.87
C LYS A 100 6.80 12.99 1.75
N GLN A 101 7.24 13.54 0.63
CA GLN A 101 7.88 12.78 -0.44
C GLN A 101 9.41 12.85 -0.33
N VAL A 102 10.07 11.78 -0.77
CA VAL A 102 11.52 11.59 -0.66
C VAL A 102 12.09 11.06 -1.97
N CYS A 103 13.30 11.51 -2.28
CA CYS A 103 14.05 11.09 -3.46
C CYS A 103 14.86 9.85 -3.12
N ALA A 104 14.49 8.71 -3.70
CA ALA A 104 15.09 7.44 -3.34
C ALA A 104 15.45 6.58 -4.56
N PRO A 105 16.52 5.77 -4.48
CA PRO A 105 16.86 4.83 -5.54
C PRO A 105 15.77 3.77 -5.70
N PHE A 106 15.65 3.20 -6.90
CA PHE A 106 14.63 2.18 -7.20
C PHE A 106 15.24 0.97 -7.93
N GLU A 107 15.08 -0.23 -7.37
CA GLU A 107 15.34 -1.55 -7.99
C GLU A 107 16.62 -1.64 -8.86
N SER A 108 17.79 -1.30 -8.31
CA SER A 108 19.07 -1.32 -9.03
C SER A 108 19.11 -0.52 -10.35
N THR A 109 18.04 0.21 -10.68
CA THR A 109 17.99 1.07 -11.87
C THR A 109 18.86 2.29 -11.63
N ALA A 110 19.44 2.82 -12.72
CA ALA A 110 20.18 4.05 -12.64
C ALA A 110 19.20 5.22 -12.38
N GLY A 111 19.36 5.88 -11.24
CA GLY A 111 18.62 7.10 -10.89
C GLY A 111 17.71 6.95 -9.66
N LYS A 112 17.30 8.10 -9.13
CA LYS A 112 16.37 8.21 -8.00
C LYS A 112 15.03 8.73 -8.49
N LYS A 113 13.98 8.36 -7.78
CA LYS A 113 12.59 8.75 -8.07
C LYS A 113 11.92 9.26 -6.79
N CYS A 114 10.89 10.08 -6.95
CA CYS A 114 10.11 10.60 -5.83
C CYS A 114 9.05 9.59 -5.38
N PHE A 115 9.06 9.25 -4.10
CA PHE A 115 8.08 8.36 -3.49
C PHE A 115 7.51 9.00 -2.23
N LEU A 116 6.30 8.60 -1.84
CA LEU A 116 5.77 8.91 -0.52
C LEU A 116 6.63 8.23 0.54
N SER A 117 7.14 8.99 1.52
CA SER A 117 7.91 8.44 2.64
C SER A 117 7.00 7.75 3.64
N CYS A 118 7.47 6.62 4.16
CA CYS A 118 6.89 5.95 5.31
C CYS A 118 7.92 5.78 6.44
N GLU A 119 8.94 6.64 6.46
CA GLU A 119 9.88 6.71 7.58
C GLU A 119 9.15 7.13 8.86
N ASN A 120 9.50 6.52 10.00
CA ASN A 120 8.84 6.76 11.28
C ASN A 120 8.80 8.26 11.67
N ALA A 121 9.82 9.02 11.30
CA ALA A 121 9.91 10.46 11.53
C ALA A 121 8.90 11.26 10.69
N ASP A 122 8.55 10.77 9.51
CA ASP A 122 7.66 11.44 8.56
C ASP A 122 6.18 11.11 8.83
N ILE A 123 5.90 9.92 9.38
CA ILE A 123 4.54 9.44 9.68
C ILE A 123 4.14 9.62 11.15
N GLY A 124 4.98 10.27 11.97
CA GLY A 124 4.67 10.57 13.37
C GLY A 124 4.46 9.34 14.26
N GLY A 125 5.12 8.22 13.95
CA GLY A 125 4.98 6.97 14.71
C GLY A 125 3.76 6.11 14.37
N ALA A 126 3.04 6.41 13.30
CA ALA A 126 1.99 5.55 12.77
C ALA A 126 2.54 4.18 12.32
N ASP A 127 1.65 3.20 12.16
CA ASP A 127 1.99 1.96 11.48
C ASP A 127 2.30 2.24 9.99
N ALA A 128 3.50 1.90 9.55
CA ALA A 128 4.02 2.34 8.27
C ALA A 128 3.31 1.68 7.08
N ASP A 129 2.91 0.41 7.21
CA ASP A 129 2.17 -0.29 6.17
C ASP A 129 0.75 0.24 6.07
N GLN A 130 0.05 0.38 7.20
CA GLN A 130 -1.29 0.97 7.23
C GLN A 130 -1.27 2.39 6.65
N TYR A 131 -0.25 3.19 7.00
CA TYR A 131 -0.07 4.54 6.45
C TYR A 131 -0.01 4.52 4.91
N CYS A 132 0.75 3.60 4.32
CA CYS A 132 0.84 3.50 2.87
C CYS A 132 -0.48 3.09 2.21
N ARG A 133 -1.27 2.22 2.86
CA ARG A 133 -2.59 1.83 2.36
C ARG A 133 -3.59 2.98 2.39
N ASP A 134 -3.57 3.73 3.49
CA ASP A 134 -4.49 4.84 3.71
C ASP A 134 -4.17 6.04 2.82
N ASN A 135 -2.90 6.24 2.45
CA ASN A 135 -2.43 7.44 1.76
C ASN A 135 -1.95 7.20 0.31
N VAL A 136 -1.91 5.96 -0.17
CA VAL A 136 -1.58 5.66 -1.57
C VAL A 136 -2.64 4.76 -2.19
N HIS A 137 -2.65 3.49 -1.80
CA HIS A 137 -3.57 2.48 -2.31
C HIS A 137 -3.53 1.23 -1.40
N PRO A 138 -4.62 0.46 -1.24
CA PRO A 138 -4.66 -0.74 -0.38
C PRO A 138 -3.55 -1.78 -0.60
N ASP A 139 -3.01 -1.84 -1.82
CA ASP A 139 -1.94 -2.78 -2.22
C ASP A 139 -0.53 -2.22 -1.97
N PHE A 140 -0.42 -1.11 -1.23
CA PHE A 140 0.86 -0.49 -0.91
C PHE A 140 1.28 -0.83 0.51
N GLY A 141 2.58 -1.03 0.67
CA GLY A 141 3.21 -1.20 1.97
C GLY A 141 4.49 -0.38 2.07
N CYS A 142 5.01 -0.26 3.28
CA CYS A 142 6.23 0.47 3.55
C CYS A 142 7.45 -0.41 3.29
N ARG A 143 8.15 -0.15 2.18
CA ARG A 143 9.32 -0.94 1.78
C ARG A 143 10.61 -0.14 1.82
N SER A 144 11.69 -0.88 2.08
CA SER A 144 13.04 -0.36 1.96
C SER A 144 13.42 -0.26 0.49
N THR A 145 14.04 0.84 0.08
CA THR A 145 14.54 0.98 -1.30
C THR A 145 15.79 0.16 -1.61
N GLY A 146 16.48 -0.38 -0.60
CA GLY A 146 17.64 -1.25 -0.77
C GLY A 146 18.91 -0.53 -1.25
N GLY A 147 18.93 0.82 -1.22
CA GLY A 147 20.01 1.67 -1.76
C GLY A 147 21.30 1.77 -0.95
N GLY A 148 21.65 0.77 -0.12
CA GLY A 148 22.83 0.84 0.74
C GLY A 148 22.76 2.00 1.74
N ASN A 149 23.70 2.95 1.66
CA ASN A 149 23.74 4.14 2.54
C ASN A 149 22.64 5.17 2.26
N GLU A 150 21.96 5.07 1.10
CA GLU A 150 20.82 5.91 0.72
C GLU A 150 19.49 5.14 0.84
N ASN A 151 19.46 4.11 1.68
CA ASN A 151 18.24 3.34 1.93
C ASN A 151 17.18 4.22 2.61
N ARG A 152 16.02 4.33 1.98
CA ARG A 152 14.83 5.04 2.48
C ARG A 152 13.70 4.06 2.70
N LYS A 153 12.72 4.44 3.53
CA LYS A 153 11.44 3.74 3.65
C LYS A 153 10.39 4.50 2.85
N VAL A 154 9.84 3.84 1.84
CA VAL A 154 8.88 4.45 0.91
C VAL A 154 7.64 3.58 0.75
N CYS A 155 6.50 4.22 0.53
CA CYS A 155 5.28 3.54 0.13
C CYS A 155 5.42 3.05 -1.30
N PHE A 156 5.43 1.74 -1.44
CA PHE A 156 5.60 1.06 -2.71
C PHE A 156 4.60 -0.09 -2.80
N PRO A 157 4.16 -0.48 -4.00
CA PRO A 157 3.36 -1.67 -4.16
C PRO A 157 4.00 -2.87 -3.45
N VAL A 158 3.20 -3.57 -2.66
CA VAL A 158 3.57 -4.87 -2.13
C VAL A 158 3.02 -5.92 -3.09
N ASP A 159 3.90 -6.71 -3.69
CA ASP A 159 3.47 -7.94 -4.35
C ASP A 159 3.11 -8.93 -3.24
N CYS A 160 1.82 -9.00 -2.95
CA CYS A 160 1.28 -9.81 -1.88
C CYS A 160 1.30 -11.31 -2.17
N GLY A 161 1.50 -11.68 -3.44
CA GLY A 161 1.72 -13.04 -3.93
C GLY A 161 1.19 -14.15 -3.02
N VAL A 162 2.11 -14.87 -2.37
CA VAL A 162 1.73 -15.84 -1.34
C VAL A 162 1.40 -15.10 -0.05
N GLY A 163 0.20 -15.29 0.50
CA GLY A 163 -0.23 -14.61 1.73
C GLY A 163 -1.54 -13.86 1.61
N GLU A 164 -1.87 -13.42 0.39
CA GLU A 164 -2.99 -12.53 0.12
C GLU A 164 -4.35 -13.14 0.46
N SER A 165 -5.29 -12.34 0.95
CA SER A 165 -6.70 -12.75 1.05
C SER A 165 -7.34 -12.82 -0.33
N CYS A 166 -8.23 -13.78 -0.55
CA CYS A 166 -8.87 -13.96 -1.85
C CYS A 166 -10.25 -14.61 -1.71
N ALA A 167 -11.16 -14.31 -2.65
CA ALA A 167 -12.42 -15.03 -2.82
C ALA A 167 -12.35 -16.07 -3.95
N GLY A 168 -11.41 -15.96 -4.88
CA GLY A 168 -11.20 -16.93 -5.97
C GLY A 168 -9.85 -16.77 -6.68
N ASP A 169 -9.50 -17.73 -7.53
CA ASP A 169 -8.17 -17.83 -8.17
C ASP A 169 -7.80 -16.61 -9.03
N ALA A 170 -8.79 -15.91 -9.58
CA ALA A 170 -8.58 -14.72 -10.41
C ALA A 170 -8.03 -13.52 -9.63
N GLU A 171 -8.11 -13.53 -8.30
CA GLU A 171 -7.55 -12.50 -7.42
C GLU A 171 -6.09 -12.78 -7.03
N CYS A 172 -5.57 -13.96 -7.38
CA CYS A 172 -4.20 -14.32 -7.03
C CYS A 172 -3.23 -14.06 -8.18
N ALA A 173 -1.98 -13.74 -7.83
CA ALA A 173 -0.89 -13.61 -8.79
C ALA A 173 -0.72 -14.87 -9.65
N ALA A 174 -0.20 -14.70 -10.87
CA ALA A 174 -0.05 -15.78 -11.84
C ALA A 174 0.70 -17.01 -11.26
N GLY A 175 0.07 -18.18 -11.35
CA GLY A 175 0.62 -19.44 -10.83
C GLY A 175 0.25 -19.76 -9.38
N LEU A 176 -0.56 -18.92 -8.73
CA LEU A 176 -1.16 -19.19 -7.42
C LEU A 176 -2.64 -19.57 -7.57
N VAL A 177 -3.18 -20.20 -6.53
CA VAL A 177 -4.60 -20.55 -6.39
C VAL A 177 -5.14 -19.99 -5.08
N CYS A 178 -6.44 -19.71 -5.04
CA CYS A 178 -7.09 -19.27 -3.83
C CYS A 178 -7.47 -20.46 -2.96
N LEU A 179 -6.73 -20.64 -1.85
CA LEU A 179 -6.99 -21.69 -0.87
C LEU A 179 -8.19 -21.31 0.01
N THR A 180 -9.39 -21.57 -0.51
CA THR A 180 -10.67 -21.16 0.11
C THR A 180 -11.04 -21.95 1.37
N SER A 181 -10.24 -22.94 1.78
CA SER A 181 -10.37 -23.64 3.06
C SER A 181 -10.01 -22.75 4.27
N PHE A 182 -9.28 -21.66 4.04
CA PHE A 182 -8.95 -20.66 5.04
C PHE A 182 -10.00 -19.55 5.13
N LYS A 183 -10.18 -18.99 6.33
CA LYS A 183 -11.02 -17.81 6.56
C LYS A 183 -10.47 -16.62 5.75
N GLY A 184 -11.30 -16.04 4.88
CA GLY A 184 -10.88 -14.98 3.95
C GLY A 184 -10.07 -15.44 2.74
N GLY A 185 -9.93 -16.76 2.53
CA GLY A 185 -9.06 -17.33 1.49
C GLY A 185 -7.58 -17.04 1.71
N TYR A 186 -6.73 -17.69 0.93
CA TYR A 186 -5.29 -17.48 0.96
C TYR A 186 -4.69 -17.76 -0.41
N CYS A 187 -4.15 -16.73 -1.07
CA CYS A 187 -3.38 -16.94 -2.28
C CYS A 187 -2.09 -17.69 -1.94
N GLY A 188 -1.93 -18.84 -2.56
CA GLY A 188 -0.78 -19.71 -2.35
C GLY A 188 -0.73 -20.78 -3.43
N LYS A 189 0.33 -21.59 -3.41
CA LYS A 189 0.43 -22.76 -4.27
C LYS A 189 0.07 -24.00 -3.46
N SER A 190 -0.88 -24.80 -3.92
CA SER A 190 -1.21 -26.09 -3.30
C SER A 190 -0.21 -27.18 -3.68
N ASP A 191 -0.19 -28.25 -2.89
CA ASP A 191 0.47 -29.52 -3.20
C ASP A 191 1.99 -29.40 -3.43
N CYS A 192 2.64 -28.49 -2.70
CA CYS A 192 4.10 -28.40 -2.69
C CYS A 192 4.69 -29.64 -1.97
N ALA A 193 5.80 -30.17 -2.47
CA ALA A 193 6.51 -31.29 -1.85
C ALA A 193 7.73 -30.80 -1.06
N VAL A 194 8.39 -29.75 -1.54
CA VAL A 194 9.60 -29.15 -0.94
C VAL A 194 9.57 -27.62 -1.03
N ASN A 195 10.47 -26.94 -0.33
CA ASN A 195 10.51 -25.48 -0.36
C ASN A 195 10.82 -24.91 -1.76
N ALA A 196 11.58 -25.65 -2.58
CA ALA A 196 11.89 -25.26 -3.95
C ALA A 196 10.67 -25.20 -4.89
N ASP A 197 9.55 -25.84 -4.50
CA ASP A 197 8.30 -25.74 -5.26
C ASP A 197 7.59 -24.40 -5.02
N CYS A 198 7.96 -23.68 -3.97
CA CYS A 198 7.29 -22.49 -3.51
C CYS A 198 7.91 -21.21 -4.09
N PRO A 199 7.10 -20.16 -4.36
CA PRO A 199 7.60 -18.85 -4.73
C PRO A 199 8.61 -18.30 -3.71
N THR A 200 9.48 -17.40 -4.18
CA THR A 200 10.50 -16.77 -3.32
C THR A 200 9.83 -16.11 -2.11
N GLY A 201 10.38 -16.34 -0.91
CA GLY A 201 9.82 -15.80 0.33
C GLY A 201 8.74 -16.67 0.98
N SER A 202 8.39 -17.83 0.40
CA SER A 202 7.44 -18.77 1.00
C SER A 202 8.06 -20.15 1.24
N LEU A 203 7.47 -20.91 2.17
CA LEU A 203 7.93 -22.24 2.59
C LEU A 203 6.80 -23.25 2.46
N CYS A 204 7.15 -24.49 2.14
CA CYS A 204 6.17 -25.55 1.96
C CYS A 204 5.76 -26.15 3.31
N VAL A 205 4.49 -25.96 3.67
CA VAL A 205 3.93 -26.40 4.94
C VAL A 205 2.77 -27.36 4.75
N LYS A 206 2.59 -28.24 5.73
CA LYS A 206 1.52 -29.23 5.77
C LYS A 206 0.26 -28.64 6.42
N ASN A 207 -0.91 -28.88 5.81
CA ASN A 207 -2.22 -28.61 6.40
C ASN A 207 -3.12 -29.84 6.28
N GLY A 208 -3.36 -30.53 7.41
CA GLY A 208 -4.12 -31.78 7.40
C GLY A 208 -3.47 -32.84 6.50
N SER A 209 -4.19 -33.27 5.46
CA SER A 209 -3.70 -34.23 4.46
C SER A 209 -2.97 -33.60 3.28
N GLY A 210 -3.05 -32.27 3.10
CA GLY A 210 -2.43 -31.56 1.99
C GLY A 210 -1.23 -30.72 2.42
N SER A 211 -0.66 -30.01 1.45
CA SER A 211 0.41 -29.04 1.65
C SER A 211 0.14 -27.78 0.84
N TYR A 212 0.75 -26.67 1.27
CA TYR A 212 0.69 -25.41 0.56
C TYR A 212 1.91 -24.54 0.86
N CYS A 213 2.20 -23.60 -0.03
CA CYS A 213 3.23 -22.60 0.20
C CYS A 213 2.68 -21.49 1.10
N ALA A 214 3.30 -21.29 2.26
CA ALA A 214 2.96 -20.22 3.20
C ALA A 214 4.06 -19.15 3.23
N LEU A 215 3.66 -17.88 3.28
CA LEU A 215 4.56 -16.73 3.36
C LEU A 215 5.45 -16.84 4.61
N SER A 216 6.76 -16.64 4.44
CA SER A 216 7.69 -16.60 5.57
C SER A 216 7.50 -15.31 6.37
N CYS A 217 7.61 -15.37 7.69
CA CYS A 217 7.45 -14.21 8.55
C CYS A 217 8.50 -14.19 9.67
N THR A 218 8.72 -13.01 10.21
CA THR A 218 9.59 -12.71 11.36
C THR A 218 8.81 -12.08 12.51
N ALA A 219 7.71 -11.38 12.20
CA ALA A 219 6.81 -10.77 13.16
C ALA A 219 5.34 -10.91 12.68
N PRO A 220 4.35 -10.75 13.58
CA PRO A 220 2.94 -10.80 13.20
C PRO A 220 2.53 -9.79 12.11
N GLY A 221 3.19 -8.63 12.05
CA GLY A 221 2.93 -7.60 11.04
C GLY A 221 3.11 -8.11 9.61
N ASP A 222 4.10 -8.97 9.38
CA ASP A 222 4.41 -9.54 8.06
C ASP A 222 3.22 -10.33 7.46
N CYS A 223 2.34 -10.85 8.31
CA CYS A 223 1.17 -11.64 7.92
C CYS A 223 -0.13 -10.83 7.82
N ALA A 224 -0.10 -9.58 8.30
CA ALA A 224 -1.22 -8.64 8.19
C ALA A 224 -1.11 -7.80 6.91
N SER A 225 0.10 -7.61 6.36
CA SER A 225 0.36 -6.69 5.24
C SER A 225 -0.35 -7.05 3.92
N CYS A 226 -1.01 -8.20 3.83
CA CYS A 226 -1.71 -8.64 2.62
C CYS A 226 -3.11 -9.20 2.91
N ARG A 227 -3.62 -8.93 4.12
CA ARG A 227 -4.87 -9.54 4.61
C ARG A 227 -5.70 -8.51 5.36
N GLY A 228 -7.01 -8.54 5.14
CA GLY A 228 -7.94 -7.73 5.93
C GLY A 228 -7.83 -8.02 7.44
N ALA A 229 -8.11 -7.01 8.26
CA ALA A 229 -7.97 -7.08 9.72
C ALA A 229 -8.81 -8.20 10.38
N ASP A 230 -9.88 -8.66 9.72
CA ASP A 230 -10.78 -9.71 10.17
C ASP A 230 -10.32 -11.14 9.79
N VAL A 231 -9.29 -11.25 8.94
CA VAL A 231 -8.77 -12.51 8.37
C VAL A 231 -7.25 -12.64 8.44
N ILE A 232 -6.60 -11.91 9.36
CA ILE A 232 -5.15 -11.93 9.59
C ILE A 232 -4.65 -13.37 9.82
N ALA A 233 -3.49 -13.68 9.22
CA ALA A 233 -2.78 -14.93 9.47
C ALA A 233 -1.82 -14.78 10.65
N ASP A 234 -1.65 -15.84 11.43
CA ASP A 234 -0.72 -15.85 12.56
C ASP A 234 0.70 -16.15 12.06
N CYS A 235 1.69 -15.39 12.50
CA CYS A 235 3.10 -15.76 12.29
C CYS A 235 3.50 -16.89 13.24
N LYS A 236 3.55 -18.14 12.74
CA LYS A 236 3.78 -19.36 13.54
C LYS A 236 5.13 -19.99 13.26
N ALA A 237 5.92 -20.19 14.33
CA ALA A 237 7.21 -20.90 14.30
C ALA A 237 7.06 -22.43 14.39
N ASP A 238 5.89 -22.91 14.81
CA ASP A 238 5.58 -24.32 15.05
C ASP A 238 4.81 -24.98 13.89
N ALA A 239 4.85 -24.37 12.70
CA ALA A 239 4.29 -24.96 11.50
C ALA A 239 4.97 -26.30 11.16
N THR A 240 4.21 -27.25 10.63
CA THR A 240 4.76 -28.52 10.16
C THR A 240 5.26 -28.35 8.73
N PHE A 241 6.57 -28.21 8.56
CA PHE A 241 7.20 -28.11 7.24
C PHE A 241 7.24 -29.46 6.51
N MET A 242 7.09 -29.44 5.18
CA MET A 242 7.20 -30.65 4.35
C MET A 242 8.65 -31.12 4.20
N GLU A 243 9.60 -30.18 4.16
CA GLU A 243 11.02 -30.46 4.03
C GLU A 243 11.70 -30.58 5.40
N ALA A 244 12.29 -31.74 5.69
CA ALA A 244 12.94 -32.03 6.96
C ALA A 244 14.12 -31.08 7.23
N GLY A 245 14.23 -30.60 8.47
CA GLY A 245 15.29 -29.66 8.86
C GLY A 245 15.00 -28.19 8.53
N THR A 246 13.87 -27.89 7.89
CA THR A 246 13.42 -26.50 7.71
C THR A 246 13.13 -25.86 9.08
N THR A 247 13.63 -24.65 9.28
CA THR A 247 13.39 -23.82 10.46
C THR A 247 12.87 -22.46 10.03
N GLY A 248 12.04 -21.83 10.84
CA GLY A 248 11.55 -20.47 10.59
C GLY A 248 10.10 -20.32 11.06
N SER A 249 9.51 -19.17 10.75
CA SER A 249 8.10 -18.91 10.97
C SER A 249 7.40 -18.62 9.66
N VAL A 250 6.12 -19.00 9.56
CA VAL A 250 5.27 -18.74 8.40
C VAL A 250 3.91 -18.17 8.81
N CYS A 251 3.27 -17.46 7.90
CA CYS A 251 1.92 -16.95 8.04
C CYS A 251 0.91 -18.08 7.84
N VAL A 252 0.26 -18.51 8.93
CA VAL A 252 -0.73 -19.57 8.94
C VAL A 252 -2.12 -18.97 9.18
N PRO A 253 -3.01 -18.97 8.18
CA PRO A 253 -4.38 -18.48 8.35
C PRO A 253 -5.22 -19.43 9.21
N ALA A 254 -6.29 -18.89 9.80
CA ALA A 254 -7.30 -19.72 10.44
C ALA A 254 -8.09 -20.54 9.40
N ASN A 255 -8.35 -21.81 9.69
CA ASN A 255 -9.29 -22.63 8.91
C ASN A 255 -10.73 -22.11 9.12
N LYS A 256 -11.60 -22.35 8.13
CA LYS A 256 -13.05 -22.15 8.27
C LYS A 256 -13.70 -23.17 9.21
#